data_AF-A0A538B0F6-F1
#
_entry.id   AF-A0A538B0F6-F1
#
_cell.length_a   1.000
_cell.length_b   1.000
_cell.length_c   1.000
_cell.angle_alpha   90.00
_cell.angle_beta   90.00
_cell.angle_gamma   90.00
#
_symmetry.space_group_name_H-M   'P 1'
#
loop_
_entity.id
_entity.type
_entity.pdbx_description
1 polymer ?
#
loop_
_entity_poly.entity_id
_entity_poly.type
_entity_poly.pdbx_seq_one_letter_code
_entity_poly.pdbx_strand_id
1 'polypeptide(L)'
;MFGADDDLDIVELMFTSLLCQATAAVTAAGSAAQEPFVRGARSRSFRQSFLVAYATRIGARLREASEAATEEASQAHGPERLLPVLAARKAATDAAVRAAFPHLRSAQFSAHDSAGWAAGVAAADVASLDTRRAVKGAG
;
A
#
# COMPACT_ATOMS: atom_id res chain seq x y z
N MET A 1 -6.14 -18.48 0.53
CA MET A 1 -6.14 -17.10 0.01
C MET A 1 -7.12 -17.10 -1.17
N PHE A 2 -7.95 -16.08 -1.38
CA PHE A 2 -9.01 -16.10 -2.41
C PHE A 2 -8.77 -14.98 -3.43
N GLY A 3 -8.65 -15.34 -4.71
CA GLY A 3 -8.42 -14.49 -5.90
C GLY A 3 -8.36 -15.41 -7.13
N ALA A 4 -8.40 -14.89 -8.36
CA ALA A 4 -7.98 -15.70 -9.51
C ALA A 4 -6.48 -15.99 -9.30
N ASP A 5 -6.03 -17.25 -9.40
CA ASP A 5 -4.71 -17.67 -8.87
C ASP A 5 -3.54 -16.74 -9.28
N ASP A 6 -3.56 -16.18 -10.50
CA ASP A 6 -2.56 -15.21 -10.98
C ASP A 6 -2.56 -13.84 -10.24
N ASP A 7 -3.71 -13.37 -9.78
CA ASP A 7 -3.85 -12.08 -9.05
C ASP A 7 -3.25 -12.19 -7.64
N LEU A 8 -3.26 -13.41 -7.10
CA LEU A 8 -2.77 -13.70 -5.76
C LEU A 8 -1.26 -13.57 -5.64
N ASP A 9 -0.55 -14.19 -6.58
CA ASP A 9 0.91 -14.16 -6.68
C ASP A 9 1.40 -12.73 -6.91
N ILE A 10 0.67 -11.95 -7.72
CA ILE A 10 0.94 -10.53 -7.94
C ILE A 10 0.81 -9.74 -6.64
N VAL A 11 -0.26 -9.94 -5.86
CA VAL A 11 -0.47 -9.23 -4.60
C VAL A 11 0.59 -9.61 -3.57
N GLU A 12 0.97 -10.89 -3.47
CA GLU A 12 2.02 -11.35 -2.55
C GLU A 12 3.39 -10.74 -2.91
N LEU A 13 3.74 -10.74 -4.20
CA LEU A 13 4.96 -10.12 -4.70
C LEU A 13 4.96 -8.60 -4.41
N MET A 14 3.85 -7.92 -4.67
CA MET A 14 3.69 -6.50 -4.40
C MET A 14 3.84 -6.20 -2.91
N PHE A 15 3.16 -6.96 -2.05
CA PHE A 15 3.22 -6.81 -0.60
C PHE A 15 4.65 -6.97 -0.08
N THR A 16 5.35 -8.01 -0.53
CA THR A 16 6.73 -8.29 -0.14
C THR A 16 7.67 -7.17 -0.62
N SER A 17 7.51 -6.71 -1.86
CA SER A 17 8.28 -5.60 -2.42
C SER A 17 8.06 -4.31 -1.63
N LEU A 18 6.82 -3.99 -1.28
CA LEU A 18 6.48 -2.79 -0.51
C LEU A 18 7.00 -2.85 0.93
N LEU A 19 7.00 -4.02 1.56
CA LEU A 19 7.59 -4.21 2.89
C LEU A 19 9.10 -3.95 2.85
N CYS A 20 9.78 -4.45 1.82
CA CYS A 20 11.21 -4.22 1.60
C CYS A 20 11.49 -2.72 1.37
N GLN A 21 10.74 -2.08 0.48
CA GLN A 21 10.84 -0.64 0.20
C GLN A 21 10.60 0.22 1.44
N ALA A 22 9.56 -0.06 2.23
CA ALA A 22 9.26 0.65 3.47
C ALA A 22 10.40 0.51 4.49
N THR A 23 10.94 -0.69 4.64
CA THR A 23 12.04 -0.98 5.58
C THR A 23 13.32 -0.26 5.16
N ALA A 24 13.63 -0.23 3.86
CA ALA A 24 14.76 0.53 3.33
C ALA A 24 14.59 2.04 3.52
N ALA A 25 13.42 2.57 3.18
CA ALA A 25 13.12 4.00 3.24
C ALA A 25 13.13 4.54 4.69
N VAL A 26 12.54 3.81 5.64
CA VAL A 26 12.55 4.23 7.05
C VAL A 26 13.98 4.22 7.64
N THR A 27 14.82 3.27 7.20
CA THR A 27 16.23 3.18 7.61
C THR A 27 17.07 4.31 7.03
N ALA A 28 16.86 4.64 5.76
CA ALA A 28 17.51 5.77 5.11
C ALA A 28 17.13 7.11 5.77
N ALA A 29 15.83 7.31 6.04
CA ALA A 29 15.34 8.50 6.73
C ALA A 29 15.92 8.66 8.15
N GLY A 30 16.03 7.56 8.90
CA GLY A 30 16.66 7.56 10.23
C GLY A 30 18.18 7.80 10.20
N SER A 31 18.85 7.52 9.07
CA SER A 31 20.29 7.71 8.89
C SER A 31 20.65 9.13 8.44
N ALA A 32 19.84 9.75 7.58
CA ALA A 32 19.99 11.14 7.14
C ALA A 32 19.79 12.17 8.27
N ALA A 33 19.16 11.76 9.37
CA ALA A 33 18.93 12.55 10.56
C ALA A 33 20.15 12.70 11.50
N GLN A 34 21.36 12.82 10.94
CA GLN A 34 22.58 13.04 11.72
C GLN A 34 22.74 14.49 12.20
N GLU A 35 21.91 15.41 11.73
CA GLU A 35 21.85 16.78 12.24
C GLU A 35 21.26 16.84 13.67
N PRO A 36 21.85 17.63 14.61
CA PRO A 36 21.48 17.62 16.03
C PRO A 36 20.00 17.90 16.32
N PHE A 37 19.33 18.63 15.43
CA PHE A 37 17.91 18.99 15.52
C PHE A 37 16.95 17.84 15.13
N VAL A 38 17.45 16.77 14.49
CA VAL A 38 16.66 15.64 13.95
C VAL A 38 16.89 14.34 14.75
N ARG A 39 17.25 14.42 16.03
CA ARG A 39 17.40 13.23 16.90
C ARG A 39 16.13 12.36 16.99
N GLY A 40 14.97 12.92 16.65
CA GLY A 40 13.67 12.24 16.64
C GLY A 40 13.51 11.15 15.58
N ALA A 41 14.24 11.19 14.46
CA ALA A 41 14.02 10.24 13.35
C ALA A 41 14.44 8.79 13.64
N ARG A 42 15.26 8.56 14.69
CA ARG A 42 15.58 7.21 15.19
C ARG A 42 14.58 6.70 16.24
N SER A 43 13.67 7.55 16.67
CA SER A 43 12.70 7.21 17.71
C SER A 43 11.70 6.15 17.25
N ARG A 44 11.09 5.47 18.21
CA ARG A 44 9.97 4.57 17.97
C ARG A 44 8.76 5.32 17.38
N SER A 45 8.47 6.53 17.89
CA SER A 45 7.33 7.34 17.43
C SER A 45 7.47 7.75 15.97
N PHE A 46 8.67 8.14 15.55
CA PHE A 46 8.95 8.45 14.14
C PHE A 46 8.70 7.23 13.24
N ARG A 47 9.31 6.08 13.56
CA ARG A 47 9.17 4.86 12.76
C ARG A 47 7.72 4.39 12.68
N GLN A 48 6.99 4.48 13.79
CA GLN A 48 5.57 4.17 13.83
C GLN A 48 4.77 5.10 12.92
N SER A 49 4.92 6.42 13.05
CA SER A 49 4.24 7.39 12.20
C SER A 49 4.59 7.21 10.72
N PHE A 50 5.85 6.93 10.41
CA PHE A 50 6.33 6.65 9.08
C PHE A 50 5.59 5.46 8.45
N LEU A 51 5.55 4.32 9.14
CA LEU A 51 4.93 3.10 8.60
C LEU A 51 3.42 3.24 8.45
N VAL A 52 2.75 3.92 9.39
CA VAL A 52 1.31 4.20 9.29
C VAL A 52 1.02 5.12 8.09
N ALA A 53 1.78 6.19 7.93
CA ALA A 53 1.62 7.13 6.82
C ALA A 53 1.91 6.46 5.47
N TYR A 54 2.99 5.67 5.40
CA TYR A 54 3.38 4.93 4.21
C TYR A 54 2.26 3.98 3.77
N ALA A 55 1.78 3.12 4.67
CA ALA A 55 0.69 2.18 4.38
C ALA A 55 -0.61 2.89 3.97
N THR A 56 -0.95 3.99 4.65
CA THR A 56 -2.13 4.79 4.33
C THR A 56 -2.04 5.38 2.92
N ARG A 57 -0.90 5.95 2.55
CA ARG A 57 -0.71 6.56 1.24
C ARG A 57 -0.64 5.53 0.11
N ILE A 58 -0.01 4.38 0.33
CA ILE A 58 -0.05 3.26 -0.63
C ILE A 58 -1.48 2.81 -0.88
N GLY A 59 -2.28 2.64 0.17
CA GLY A 59 -3.70 2.28 0.03
C GLY A 59 -4.51 3.31 -0.75
N ALA A 60 -4.22 4.60 -0.59
CA ALA A 60 -4.82 5.66 -1.40
C ALA A 60 -4.41 5.55 -2.88
N ARG A 61 -3.12 5.40 -3.19
CA ARG A 61 -2.62 5.25 -4.56
C ARG A 61 -3.19 4.03 -5.28
N LEU A 62 -3.35 2.91 -4.57
CA LEU A 62 -3.99 1.71 -5.13
C LEU A 62 -5.47 1.94 -5.45
N ARG A 63 -6.19 2.68 -4.59
CA ARG A 63 -7.58 3.06 -4.85
C ARG A 63 -7.70 3.99 -6.06
N GLU A 64 -6.86 5.01 -6.12
CA GLU A 64 -6.76 5.94 -7.27
C GLU A 64 -6.51 5.17 -8.58
N ALA A 65 -5.56 4.22 -8.58
CA ALA A 65 -5.28 3.38 -9.75
C ALA A 65 -6.45 2.46 -10.13
N SER A 66 -7.14 1.88 -9.14
CA SER A 66 -8.33 1.05 -9.36
C SER A 66 -9.50 1.85 -9.95
N GLU A 67 -9.70 3.08 -9.47
CA GLU A 67 -10.74 3.99 -9.97
C GLU A 67 -10.45 4.37 -11.43
N ALA A 68 -9.22 4.77 -11.74
CA ALA A 68 -8.80 5.11 -13.10
C ALA A 68 -8.97 3.93 -14.07
N ALA A 69 -8.54 2.72 -13.67
CA ALA A 69 -8.70 1.51 -14.49
C ALA A 69 -10.18 1.15 -14.70
N THR A 70 -11.03 1.38 -13.70
CA THR A 70 -12.47 1.14 -13.81
C THR A 70 -13.14 2.13 -14.75
N GLU A 71 -12.72 3.40 -14.71
CA GLU A 71 -13.22 4.44 -15.60
C GLU A 71 -12.84 4.15 -17.06
N GLU A 72 -11.57 3.82 -17.33
CA GLU A 72 -11.10 3.44 -18.67
C GLU A 72 -11.86 2.22 -19.22
N ALA A 73 -12.01 1.16 -18.41
CA ALA A 73 -12.76 -0.03 -18.80
C ALA A 73 -14.26 0.27 -19.01
N SER A 74 -14.84 1.17 -18.23
CA SER A 74 -16.24 1.59 -18.39
C SER A 74 -16.45 2.34 -19.70
N GLN A 75 -15.49 3.18 -20.11
CA GLN A 75 -15.51 3.85 -21.41
C GLN A 75 -15.39 2.84 -22.56
N ALA A 76 -14.57 1.79 -22.42
CA ALA A 76 -14.35 0.80 -23.47
C ALA A 76 -15.49 -0.24 -23.61
N HIS A 77 -16.10 -0.66 -22.50
CA HIS A 77 -17.02 -1.81 -22.48
C HIS A 77 -18.47 -1.45 -22.10
N GLY A 78 -18.69 -0.23 -21.61
CA GLY A 78 -19.96 0.28 -21.10
C GLY A 78 -20.14 -0.04 -19.61
N PRO A 79 -20.52 0.95 -18.78
CA PRO A 79 -20.64 0.79 -17.32
C PRO A 79 -21.72 -0.23 -16.92
N GLU A 80 -22.80 -0.31 -17.69
CA GLU A 80 -23.95 -1.21 -17.46
C GLU A 80 -23.56 -2.70 -17.41
N ARG A 81 -22.50 -3.08 -18.13
CA ARG A 81 -22.01 -4.47 -18.16
C ARG A 81 -20.88 -4.71 -17.17
N LEU A 82 -20.03 -3.71 -16.93
CA LEU A 82 -18.83 -3.84 -16.11
C LEU A 82 -19.12 -3.72 -14.61
N LEU A 83 -19.89 -2.70 -14.19
CA LEU A 83 -20.12 -2.39 -12.77
C LEU A 83 -20.80 -3.54 -12.01
N PRO A 84 -21.80 -4.27 -12.57
CA PRO A 84 -22.37 -5.43 -11.90
C PRO A 84 -21.35 -6.56 -11.65
N VAL A 85 -20.44 -6.79 -12.59
CA VAL A 85 -19.38 -7.81 -12.45
C VAL A 85 -18.40 -7.42 -11.35
N LEU A 86 -17.99 -6.15 -11.28
CA LEU A 86 -17.12 -5.65 -10.22
C LEU A 86 -17.79 -5.71 -8.84
N ALA A 87 -19.09 -5.36 -8.76
CA ALA A 87 -19.86 -5.46 -7.54
C ALA A 87 -19.99 -6.92 -7.05
N ALA A 88 -20.27 -7.86 -7.97
CA ALA A 88 -20.34 -9.28 -7.64
C ALA A 88 -18.99 -9.83 -7.16
N ARG A 89 -17.89 -9.45 -7.83
CA ARG A 89 -16.52 -9.82 -7.40
C ARG A 89 -16.20 -9.29 -6.02
N LYS A 90 -16.48 -8.00 -5.74
CA LYS A 90 -16.30 -7.42 -4.41
C LYS A 90 -17.09 -8.16 -3.34
N ALA A 91 -18.35 -8.48 -3.61
CA ALA A 91 -19.19 -9.21 -2.66
C ALA A 91 -18.66 -10.62 -2.37
N ALA A 92 -18.17 -11.33 -3.40
CA ALA A 92 -17.54 -12.64 -3.26
C ALA A 92 -16.26 -12.57 -2.41
N THR A 93 -15.39 -11.58 -2.67
CA THR A 93 -14.19 -11.35 -1.85
C THR A 93 -14.55 -11.04 -0.40
N ASP A 94 -15.49 -10.12 -0.16
CA ASP A 94 -15.92 -9.75 1.20
C ASP A 94 -16.50 -10.96 1.96
N ALA A 95 -17.25 -11.84 1.27
CA ALA A 95 -17.77 -13.07 1.85
C ALA A 95 -16.65 -14.07 2.19
N ALA A 96 -15.69 -14.25 1.29
CA ALA A 96 -14.54 -15.13 1.49
C ALA A 96 -13.65 -14.66 2.66
N VAL A 97 -13.42 -13.35 2.78
CA VAL A 97 -12.71 -12.73 3.91
C VAL A 97 -13.43 -13.01 5.24
N ARG A 98 -14.76 -12.80 5.29
CA ARG A 98 -15.55 -13.07 6.51
C ARG A 98 -15.53 -14.55 6.90
N ALA A 99 -15.54 -15.46 5.92
CA ALA A 99 -15.48 -16.89 6.16
C ALA A 99 -14.10 -17.33 6.68
N ALA A 100 -13.02 -16.82 6.09
CA ALA A 100 -11.65 -17.17 6.49
C ALA A 100 -11.24 -16.54 7.83
N PHE A 101 -11.74 -15.35 8.14
CA PHE A 101 -11.33 -14.56 9.30
C PHE A 101 -12.55 -14.06 10.10
N PRO A 102 -13.29 -14.96 10.77
CA PRO A 102 -14.56 -14.63 11.46
C PRO A 102 -14.37 -13.70 12.67
N HIS A 103 -13.14 -13.49 13.13
CA HIS A 103 -12.81 -12.69 14.31
C HIS A 103 -11.91 -11.49 13.99
N LEU A 104 -11.93 -11.00 12.74
CA LEU A 104 -11.24 -9.76 12.35
C LEU A 104 -11.58 -8.61 13.32
N ARG A 105 -10.54 -7.89 13.74
CA ARG A 105 -10.63 -6.69 14.58
C ARG A 105 -9.90 -5.56 13.90
N SER A 106 -10.52 -4.38 13.89
CA SER A 106 -9.84 -3.15 13.47
C SER A 106 -8.91 -2.70 14.59
N ALA A 107 -7.61 -2.56 14.27
CA ALA A 107 -6.67 -1.89 15.15
C ALA A 107 -6.48 -0.45 14.66
N GLN A 108 -6.63 0.52 15.56
CA GLN A 108 -6.26 1.91 15.29
C GLN A 108 -4.88 2.17 15.89
N PHE A 109 -3.96 2.66 15.07
CA PHE A 109 -2.65 3.10 15.52
C PHE A 109 -2.62 4.63 15.56
N SER A 110 -2.34 5.21 16.72
CA SER A 110 -2.14 6.66 16.83
C SER A 110 -0.71 7.01 16.45
N ALA A 111 -0.53 7.74 15.34
CA ALA A 111 0.73 8.28 14.88
C ALA A 111 0.82 9.77 15.27
N HIS A 112 1.79 10.15 16.10
CA HIS A 112 1.89 11.51 16.67
C HIS A 112 3.13 12.28 16.22
N ASP A 113 4.06 11.62 15.53
CA ASP A 113 5.27 12.25 14.99
C ASP A 113 5.00 12.76 13.57
N SER A 114 4.95 14.09 13.41
CA SER A 114 4.64 14.74 12.12
C SER A 114 5.76 14.60 11.10
N ALA A 115 7.03 14.57 11.54
CA ALA A 115 8.18 14.35 10.67
C ALA A 115 8.18 12.91 10.14
N GLY A 116 7.88 11.94 11.00
CA GLY A 116 7.68 10.54 10.61
C GLY A 116 6.55 10.40 9.59
N TRP A 117 5.42 11.06 9.83
CA TRP A 117 4.29 11.06 8.89
C TRP A 117 4.67 11.61 7.52
N ALA A 118 5.25 12.81 7.47
CA ALA A 118 5.63 13.47 6.22
C ALA A 118 6.64 12.63 5.42
N ALA A 119 7.65 12.07 6.09
CA ALA A 119 8.62 11.19 5.46
C ALA A 119 7.98 9.90 4.91
N GLY A 120 7.00 9.33 5.65
CA GLY A 120 6.26 8.15 5.21
C GLY A 120 5.41 8.41 3.97
N VAL A 121 4.72 9.55 3.91
CA VAL A 121 3.96 9.97 2.71
C VAL A 121 4.89 10.14 1.51
N ALA A 122 5.99 10.89 1.68
CA ALA A 122 6.94 11.14 0.59
C ALA A 122 7.57 9.83 0.05
N ALA A 123 7.93 8.91 0.94
CA ALA A 123 8.43 7.59 0.54
C ALA A 123 7.37 6.75 -0.19
N ALA A 124 6.11 6.83 0.26
CA ALA A 124 5.02 6.12 -0.39
C ALA A 124 4.65 6.72 -1.75
N ASP A 125 4.85 8.00 -2.01
CA ASP A 125 4.59 8.61 -3.32
C ASP A 125 5.53 8.08 -4.41
N VAL A 126 6.79 7.83 -4.06
CA VAL A 126 7.82 7.32 -4.99
C VAL A 126 7.92 5.79 -5.01
N ALA A 127 7.19 5.09 -4.15
CA ALA A 127 7.20 3.64 -4.09
C ALA A 127 6.72 3.00 -5.40
N SER A 128 7.36 1.90 -5.80
CA SER A 128 6.95 1.14 -6.98
C SER A 128 5.79 0.22 -6.61
N LEU A 129 4.63 0.45 -7.23
CA LEU A 129 3.45 -0.41 -7.16
C LEU A 129 3.39 -1.41 -8.33
N ASP A 130 4.30 -1.28 -9.29
CA ASP A 130 4.31 -2.13 -10.48
C ASP A 130 5.07 -3.43 -10.19
N THR A 131 4.38 -4.57 -10.36
CA THR A 131 4.97 -5.91 -10.28
C THR A 131 5.60 -6.37 -11.59
N ARG A 132 5.35 -5.67 -12.71
CA ARG A 132 5.92 -5.96 -14.03
C ARG A 132 7.23 -5.22 -14.31
N ARG A 133 7.56 -4.19 -13.53
CA ARG A 133 8.88 -3.55 -13.60
C ARG A 133 9.85 -4.27 -12.66
N ALA A 134 10.35 -5.42 -13.10
CA ALA A 134 11.57 -5.99 -12.56
C ALA A 134 12.63 -4.86 -12.48
N VAL A 135 13.23 -4.70 -11.30
CA VAL A 135 14.33 -3.77 -11.07
C VAL A 135 15.40 -4.06 -12.12
N LYS A 136 15.58 -3.18 -13.10
CA LYS A 136 16.76 -3.22 -13.95
C LYS A 136 17.94 -3.02 -12.99
N GLY A 137 18.64 -4.13 -12.68
CA GLY A 137 19.92 -4.06 -12.02
C GLY A 137 20.81 -3.12 -12.81
N ALA A 138 21.34 -2.11 -12.13
CA ALA A 138 22.42 -1.29 -12.67
C ALA A 138 23.59 -2.24 -12.95
N GLY A 139 24.01 -2.27 -14.22
CA GLY A 139 25.30 -2.84 -14.62
C GLY A 139 26.45 -1.89 -14.30
#